data_AF-A0A1I5EF53-F1
#
_entry.id   AF-A0A1I5EF53-F1
#
_cell.length_a   1.000
_cell.length_b   1.000
_cell.length_c   1.000
_cell.angle_alpha   90.00
_cell.angle_beta   90.00
_cell.angle_gamma   90.00
#
_symmetry.space_group_name_H-M   'P 1'
#
loop_
_entity.id
_entity.type
_entity.pdbx_description
1 polymer ?
#
loop_
_entity_poly.entity_id
_entity_poly.type
_entity_poly.pdbx_seq_one_letter_code
_entity_poly.pdbx_strand_id
1 'polypeptide(L)' 'MPQITIHILNAQKKLNAHCEWLQTNLTDTYLQVTRLMPTPSVDVVVKAGKFVTLKKGMPVFVMKLVLSK' A
#
# COMPACT_ATOMS: atom_id res chain seq x y z
N MET A 1 -17.85 -12.94 -0.60
CA MET A 1 -16.59 -13.08 -1.35
C MET A 1 -15.51 -12.33 -0.59
N PRO A 2 -14.27 -12.84 -0.49
CA PRO A 2 -13.19 -12.10 0.13
C PRO A 2 -12.95 -10.80 -0.63
N GLN A 3 -12.94 -9.67 0.05
CA GLN A 3 -12.80 -8.35 -0.55
C GLN A 3 -11.60 -7.62 0.05
N ILE A 4 -10.80 -7.00 -0.80
CA ILE A 4 -9.76 -6.05 -0.40
C ILE A 4 -10.30 -4.63 -0.53
N THR A 5 -10.14 -3.84 0.53
CA THR A 5 -10.44 -2.41 0.51
C THR A 5 -9.15 -1.64 0.73
N ILE A 6 -8.78 -0.78 -0.23
CA ILE A 6 -7.50 -0.03 -0.19
C ILE A 6 -7.80 1.44 0.09
N HIS A 7 -7.33 1.93 1.23
CA HIS A 7 -7.43 3.32 1.63
C HIS A 7 -6.08 4.02 1.46
N ILE A 8 -5.98 4.95 0.50
CA ILE A 8 -4.75 5.71 0.27
C ILE A 8 -4.83 7.08 0.94
N LEU A 9 -4.13 7.21 2.06
CA LEU A 9 -3.96 8.47 2.78
C LEU A 9 -2.84 9.29 2.15
N ASN A 10 -3.20 10.05 1.11
CA ASN A 10 -2.29 10.92 0.37
C ASN A 10 -2.20 12.33 0.97
N ALA A 11 -1.87 12.42 2.26
CA ALA A 11 -1.58 13.70 2.88
C ALA A 11 -0.37 14.34 2.14
N GLN A 12 -0.55 15.55 1.61
CA GLN A 12 0.45 16.31 0.82
C GLN A 12 0.64 15.89 -0.65
N LYS A 13 -0.28 15.10 -1.24
CA LYS A 13 -0.26 14.68 -2.66
C LYS A 13 0.99 13.90 -3.11
N LYS A 14 1.86 13.49 -2.17
CA LYS A 14 3.14 12.81 -2.45
C LYS A 14 3.00 11.42 -3.06
N LEU A 15 1.84 10.79 -2.94
CA LEU A 15 1.55 9.47 -3.51
C LEU A 15 0.82 9.54 -4.86
N ASN A 16 0.47 10.72 -5.38
CA ASN A 16 -0.41 10.82 -6.56
C ASN A 16 0.12 10.04 -7.77
N ALA A 17 1.42 10.13 -8.05
CA ALA A 17 2.05 9.43 -9.16
C ALA A 17 2.04 7.90 -9.01
N HIS A 18 1.80 7.40 -7.80
CA HIS A 18 1.86 5.97 -7.47
C HIS A 18 0.51 5.40 -7.04
N CYS A 19 -0.54 6.22 -6.85
CA CYS A 19 -1.84 5.76 -6.38
C CYS A 19 -2.43 4.64 -7.26
N GLU A 20 -2.45 4.84 -8.58
CA GLU A 20 -2.96 3.85 -9.52
C GLU A 20 -2.11 2.58 -9.53
N TRP A 21 -0.78 2.75 -9.58
CA TRP A 21 0.14 1.62 -9.52
C TRP A 21 -0.05 0.80 -8.23
N LEU A 22 -0.26 1.47 -7.09
CA LEU A 22 -0.49 0.83 -5.80
C LEU A 22 -1.82 0.09 -5.74
N GLN A 23 -2.91 0.70 -6.22
CA GLN A 23 -4.21 0.03 -6.29
C GLN A 23 -4.13 -1.22 -7.15
N THR A 24 -3.53 -1.13 -8.34
CA THR A 24 -3.41 -2.24 -9.28
C THR A 24 -2.57 -3.38 -8.68
N ASN A 25 -1.38 -3.08 -8.16
CA ASN A 25 -0.49 -4.12 -7.64
C ASN A 25 -1.03 -4.78 -6.36
N LEU A 26 -1.61 -4.02 -5.44
CA LEU A 26 -2.18 -4.58 -4.21
C LEU A 26 -3.42 -5.44 -4.52
N THR A 27 -4.25 -5.01 -5.47
CA THR A 27 -5.42 -5.79 -5.90
C THR A 27 -5.01 -7.07 -6.61
N ASP A 28 -4.04 -7.00 -7.54
CA ASP A 28 -3.51 -8.18 -8.23
C ASP A 28 -2.89 -9.18 -7.25
N THR A 29 -2.05 -8.68 -6.34
CA THR A 29 -1.43 -9.52 -5.29
C THR A 29 -2.49 -10.20 -4.44
N TYR A 30 -3.54 -9.47 -4.03
CA TYR A 30 -4.64 -10.05 -3.26
C TYR A 30 -5.38 -11.14 -4.05
N LEU A 31 -5.62 -10.94 -5.34
CA LEU A 31 -6.23 -11.96 -6.20
C LEU A 31 -5.35 -13.20 -6.33
N GLN A 32 -4.04 -13.03 -6.53
CA GLN A 32 -3.10 -14.14 -6.63
C GLN A 32 -3.04 -14.94 -5.32
N VAL A 33 -2.96 -14.26 -4.19
CA VAL A 33 -2.96 -14.91 -2.86
C VAL A 33 -4.28 -15.64 -2.61
N THR A 34 -5.42 -15.04 -2.99
CA THR A 34 -6.75 -15.64 -2.83
C THR A 34 -6.95 -16.90 -3.68
N ARG A 35 -6.22 -17.03 -4.79
CA ARG A 35 -6.20 -18.27 -5.59
C ARG A 35 -5.39 -19.37 -4.93
N LEU A 36 -4.35 -19.01 -4.19
CA LEU A 36 -3.44 -19.96 -3.54
C LEU A 36 -3.95 -20.40 -2.16
N MET A 37 -4.66 -19.53 -1.45
CA MET A 37 -5.20 -19.81 -0.13
C MET A 37 -6.50 -19.01 0.16
N PRO A 38 -7.36 -19.49 1.07
CA PRO A 38 -8.49 -18.71 1.54
C PRO A 38 -8.01 -17.45 2.27
N THR A 39 -8.05 -16.30 1.60
CA THR A 39 -7.74 -15.00 2.21
C THR A 39 -9.01 -14.44 2.85
N PRO A 40 -8.97 -13.91 4.08
CA PRO A 40 -10.07 -13.11 4.63
C PRO A 40 -10.17 -11.77 3.90
N SER A 41 -11.31 -11.09 4.01
CA SER A 41 -11.41 -9.69 3.62
C SER A 41 -10.44 -8.85 4.45
N VAL A 42 -9.74 -7.90 3.81
CA VAL A 42 -8.72 -7.07 4.47
C VAL A 42 -8.87 -5.60 4.10
N ASP A 43 -8.68 -4.74 5.09
CA ASP A 43 -8.56 -3.30 4.91
C ASP A 43 -7.08 -2.90 4.93
N VAL A 44 -6.62 -2.39 3.79
CA VAL A 44 -5.24 -1.97 3.58
C VAL A 44 -5.17 -0.46 3.62
N VAL A 45 -4.51 0.09 4.64
CA VAL A 45 -4.26 1.53 4.72
C VAL A 45 -2.85 1.82 4.25
N VAL A 46 -2.77 2.58 3.17
CA VAL A 46 -1.55 3.10 2.58
C VAL A 46 -1.37 4.55 3.04
N LYS A 47 -0.22 4.86 3.63
CA LYS A 47 0.13 6.25 3.98
C LYS A 47 1.54 6.62 3.54
N ALA A 48 1.69 7.86 3.09
CA ALA A 48 3.00 8.46 2.87
C ALA A 48 3.69 8.65 4.22
N GLY A 49 4.86 8.02 4.39
CA GLY A 49 5.67 8.21 5.60
C GLY A 49 6.46 9.52 5.57
N LYS A 50 7.14 9.82 6.69
CA LYS A 50 8.16 10.87 6.72
C LYS A 50 9.33 10.46 5.81
N PHE A 51 9.90 11.44 5.09
CA PHE A 51 11.20 11.26 4.44
C PHE A 51 12.21 10.86 5.50
N VAL A 52 12.82 9.67 5.33
CA VAL A 52 13.92 9.23 6.18
C VAL A 52 15.18 9.40 5.35
N THR A 53 16.02 10.36 5.73
CA THR A 53 17.34 10.53 5.12
C THR A 53 18.18 9.32 5.53
N LEU A 54 18.39 8.38 4.62
CA LEU A 54 19.38 7.34 4.84
C LEU A 54 20.76 8.00 4.96
N LYS A 55 21.63 7.42 5.79
CA LYS A 55 22.96 7.93 6.20
C LYS A 55 23.92 8.30 5.03
N LYS A 56 23.51 8.10 3.77
CA LYS A 56 24.20 8.41 2.50
C LYS A 56 23.54 9.54 1.67
N GLY A 57 22.66 10.35 2.25
CA GLY A 57 22.20 11.61 1.65
C GLY A 57 21.13 11.52 0.55
N MET A 58 20.73 10.33 0.12
CA MET A 58 19.61 10.17 -0.81
C MET A 58 18.27 10.14 -0.05
N PRO A 59 17.33 11.04 -0.37
CA PRO A 59 16.01 11.02 0.22
C PRO A 59 15.23 9.83 -0.35
N VAL A 60 15.03 8.79 0.46
CA VAL A 60 14.22 7.63 0.09
C VAL A 60 12.83 7.78 0.68
N PHE A 61 11.82 7.56 -0.15
CA PHE A 61 10.44 7.56 0.28
C PHE A 61 10.14 6.26 1.04
N VAL A 62 9.84 6.36 2.33
CA VAL A 62 9.45 5.21 3.14
C VAL A 62 7.93 5.14 3.18
N MET A 63 7.40 4.05 2.61
CA MET A 63 5.98 3.79 2.56
C MET A 63 5.62 2.79 3.66
N LYS A 64 4.63 3.12 4.50
CA LYS A 64 4.19 2.24 5.58
C LYS A 64 2.83 1.65 5.23
N LEU A 65 2.82 0.35 4.93
CA LEU A 65 1.60 -0.44 4.76
C LEU A 65 1.14 -0.88 6.16
N VAL A 66 -0.11 -0.59 6.51
CA VAL A 66 -0.74 -1.10 7.73
C VAL A 66 -1.90 -1.98 7.32
N LEU A 67 -1.81 -3.27 7.65
CA LEU A 67 -2.92 -4.20 7.56
C LEU A 67 -3.79 -4.01 8.81
N SER A 68 -5.02 -3.53 8.62
CA SER A 68 -6.01 -3.52 9.68
C SER A 68 -6.79 -4.82 9.61
N LYS A 69 -6.82 -5.56 10.73
CA LYS A 69 -7.71 -6.72 10.91
C LYS A 69 -9.12 -6.26 11.27
#